data_AF-A0A5C7HY21-F1
#
_entry.id   AF-A0A5C7HY21-F1
#
_cell.length_a   1.000
_cell.length_b   1.000
_cell.length_c   1.000
_cell.angle_alpha   90.00
_cell.angle_beta   90.00
_cell.angle_gamma   90.00
#
_symmetry.space_group_name_H-M   'P 1'
#
loop_
_entity.id
_entity.type
_entity.pdbx_description
1 polymer ?
#
loop_
_entity_poly.entity_id
_entity_poly.type
_entity_poly.pdbx_seq_one_letter_code
_entity_poly.pdbx_strand_id
1 'polypeptide(L)'
;MCSIILKQILFDIYVIWILCTCVAAVVGDGFLARDITFQNTAGPSKHQAVALRVGLDLSAFYRCDMLAYQDTLYVHALRQFYINCYIAGTVDFIFGNVAAVFQNCNIHARRPNPGQRNMSDISDVVHPAGWFEWDGDFALDTLFYRKLEAQPFTVGSFIAGSSWLGSTGFPFSLGL
;
A
#
# COMPACT_ATOMS: atom_id res chain seq x y z
N MET A 1 2.94 1.10 -25.99
CA MET A 1 1.56 0.69 -25.63
C MET A 1 1.68 -0.10 -24.33
N CYS A 2 1.24 0.45 -23.19
CA CYS A 2 1.29 -0.24 -21.90
C CYS A 2 0.17 -1.28 -21.87
N SER A 3 0.48 -2.55 -21.64
CA SER A 3 -0.53 -3.61 -21.63
C SER A 3 -1.14 -3.70 -20.23
N ILE A 4 -2.46 -3.54 -20.14
CA ILE A 4 -3.22 -3.57 -18.88
C ILE A 4 -3.77 -4.99 -18.70
N ILE A 5 -3.36 -5.69 -17.64
CA ILE A 5 -3.96 -6.97 -17.23
C ILE A 5 -4.82 -6.69 -16.00
N LEU A 6 -6.13 -6.54 -16.18
CA LEU A 6 -7.11 -6.52 -15.10
C LEU A 6 -7.80 -7.89 -15.08
N LYS A 7 -7.41 -8.78 -14.17
CA LYS A 7 -8.14 -10.03 -13.92
C LYS A 7 -9.15 -9.80 -12.80
N GLN A 8 -10.42 -9.69 -13.18
CA GLN A 8 -11.62 -9.82 -12.34
C GLN A 8 -11.89 -8.70 -11.32
N ILE A 9 -12.71 -7.68 -11.66
CA ILE A 9 -13.40 -6.83 -10.67
C ILE A 9 -14.87 -6.65 -11.04
N LEU A 10 -15.73 -6.83 -10.03
CA LEU A 10 -17.15 -6.47 -10.00
C LEU A 10 -17.28 -4.94 -9.98
N PHE A 11 -18.11 -4.43 -10.89
CA PHE A 11 -18.60 -3.06 -11.06
C PHE A 11 -18.14 -2.03 -10.02
N ASP A 12 -17.21 -1.15 -10.43
CA ASP A 12 -16.99 0.24 -9.96
C ASP A 12 -15.54 0.72 -10.22
N ILE A 13 -14.92 0.30 -11.33
CA ILE A 13 -13.69 0.95 -11.82
C ILE A 13 -14.06 1.85 -12.98
N TYR A 14 -14.02 3.17 -12.75
CA TYR A 14 -13.87 4.12 -13.82
C TYR A 14 -12.40 4.18 -14.22
N VAL A 15 -12.04 3.55 -15.33
CA VAL A 15 -10.78 3.84 -16.05
C VAL A 15 -10.92 5.24 -16.65
N ILE A 16 -10.87 6.27 -15.81
CA ILE A 16 -10.83 7.67 -16.25
C ILE A 16 -9.42 7.93 -16.77
N TRP A 17 -9.35 8.19 -18.07
CA TRP A 17 -8.15 8.63 -18.78
C TRP A 17 -7.63 9.95 -18.19
N ILE A 18 -6.81 9.92 -17.14
CA ILE A 18 -6.10 11.11 -16.64
C ILE A 18 -4.63 10.78 -16.41
N LEU A 19 -3.81 11.36 -17.32
CA LEU A 19 -2.35 11.41 -17.42
C LEU A 19 -1.62 10.07 -17.67
N CYS A 20 -0.76 10.07 -18.69
CA CYS A 20 -0.10 8.94 -19.37
C CYS A 20 0.73 7.93 -18.54
N THR A 21 0.56 7.81 -17.21
CA THR A 21 1.43 7.01 -16.33
C THR A 21 0.71 6.07 -15.34
N CYS A 22 -0.62 6.14 -15.17
CA CYS A 22 -1.35 5.33 -14.20
C CYS A 22 -2.14 4.18 -14.84
N VAL A 23 -2.13 2.98 -14.24
CA VAL A 23 -2.89 1.80 -14.72
C VAL A 23 -4.32 1.77 -14.19
N ALA A 24 -4.53 2.08 -12.91
CA ALA A 24 -5.84 2.15 -12.31
C ALA A 24 -5.93 3.29 -11.29
N ALA A 25 -7.01 4.05 -11.35
CA ALA A 25 -7.39 5.03 -10.35
C ALA A 25 -8.72 4.62 -9.73
N VAL A 26 -8.76 4.52 -8.40
CA VAL A 26 -9.98 4.21 -7.66
C VAL A 26 -10.80 5.49 -7.49
N VAL A 27 -12.06 5.45 -7.94
CA VAL A 27 -13.04 6.54 -7.83
C VAL A 27 -14.34 5.97 -7.24
N GLY A 28 -14.76 6.43 -6.06
CA GLY A 28 -15.74 5.84 -5.15
C GLY A 28 -15.20 5.59 -3.73
N ASP A 29 -15.85 6.13 -2.70
CA ASP A 29 -15.55 5.78 -1.30
C ASP A 29 -15.97 4.33 -1.01
N GLY A 30 -15.29 3.67 -0.08
CA GLY A 30 -15.60 2.29 0.28
C GLY A 30 -15.18 1.24 -0.75
N PHE A 31 -14.24 1.57 -1.65
CA PHE A 31 -13.77 0.64 -2.68
C PHE A 31 -13.11 -0.58 -2.06
N LEU A 32 -13.53 -1.77 -2.50
CA LEU A 32 -13.00 -3.06 -2.05
C LEU A 32 -12.42 -3.82 -3.24
N ALA A 33 -11.19 -4.30 -3.12
CA ALA A 33 -10.59 -5.21 -4.09
C ALA A 33 -9.98 -6.44 -3.41
N ARG A 34 -10.09 -7.58 -4.09
CA ARG A 34 -9.47 -8.83 -3.64
C ARG A 34 -9.01 -9.70 -4.79
N ASP A 35 -7.98 -10.50 -4.55
CA ASP A 35 -7.51 -11.53 -5.48
C ASP A 35 -7.18 -10.99 -6.89
N ILE A 36 -6.63 -9.77 -6.97
CA ILE A 36 -6.31 -9.08 -8.23
C ILE A 36 -4.92 -8.44 -8.23
N THR A 37 -4.30 -8.43 -9.41
CA THR A 37 -3.05 -7.71 -9.68
C THR A 37 -3.30 -6.39 -10.42
N PHE A 38 -2.75 -5.30 -9.88
CA PHE A 38 -2.57 -4.01 -10.56
C PHE A 38 -1.11 -3.90 -10.99
N GLN A 39 -0.85 -3.88 -12.29
CA GLN A 39 0.52 -3.90 -12.82
C GLN A 39 0.75 -2.86 -13.90
N ASN A 40 1.80 -2.05 -13.72
CA ASN A 40 2.32 -1.15 -14.74
C ASN A 40 3.64 -1.70 -15.31
N THR A 41 3.66 -2.00 -16.61
CA THR A 41 4.79 -2.61 -17.31
C THR A 41 5.68 -1.61 -18.05
N ALA A 42 5.58 -0.30 -17.76
CA ALA A 42 6.37 0.73 -18.43
C ALA A 42 7.90 0.50 -18.33
N GLY A 43 8.35 -0.09 -17.21
CA GLY A 43 9.77 -0.36 -16.96
C GLY A 43 10.49 0.79 -16.23
N PRO A 44 11.70 0.54 -15.70
CA PRO A 44 12.42 1.50 -14.86
C PRO A 44 12.93 2.72 -15.64
N SER A 45 13.11 2.58 -16.97
CA SER A 45 13.59 3.65 -17.85
C SER A 45 12.50 4.64 -18.26
N LYS A 46 11.25 4.43 -17.85
CA LYS A 46 10.12 5.32 -18.13
C LYS A 46 9.82 6.29 -16.99
N HIS A 47 10.66 6.29 -15.95
CA HIS A 47 10.48 7.10 -14.75
C HIS A 47 9.11 6.78 -14.11
N GLN A 48 8.36 7.78 -13.65
CA GLN A 48 7.11 7.60 -12.90
C GLN A 48 6.08 6.74 -13.64
N ALA A 49 5.64 5.64 -13.02
CA ALA A 49 4.72 4.69 -13.63
C ALA A 49 3.85 4.00 -12.57
N VAL A 50 2.72 4.62 -12.24
CA VAL A 50 1.80 4.18 -11.19
C VAL A 50 1.02 2.93 -11.61
N ALA A 51 1.05 1.89 -10.79
CA ALA A 51 0.18 0.72 -10.95
C ALA A 51 -1.22 0.99 -10.38
N LEU A 52 -1.29 1.63 -9.21
CA LEU A 52 -2.56 1.95 -8.56
C LEU A 52 -2.48 3.31 -7.86
N ARG A 53 -3.48 4.16 -8.10
CA ARG A 53 -3.73 5.38 -7.34
C ARG A 53 -5.03 5.25 -6.56
N VAL A 54 -4.96 5.45 -5.24
CA VAL A 54 -6.11 5.40 -4.33
C VAL A 54 -6.22 6.74 -3.63
N GLY A 55 -7.33 7.44 -3.84
CA GLY A 55 -7.52 8.81 -3.33
C GLY A 55 -8.77 9.01 -2.50
N LEU A 56 -9.36 7.94 -1.96
CA LEU A 56 -10.71 7.96 -1.41
C LEU A 56 -10.82 7.17 -0.11
N ASP A 57 -11.87 7.48 0.66
CA ASP A 57 -11.98 7.05 2.04
C ASP A 57 -12.45 5.60 2.13
N LEU A 58 -12.07 4.95 3.24
CA LEU A 58 -12.52 3.59 3.59
C LEU A 58 -12.23 2.54 2.50
N SER A 59 -11.13 2.70 1.76
CA SER A 59 -10.73 1.76 0.72
C SER A 59 -9.94 0.58 1.31
N ALA A 60 -10.27 -0.66 0.92
CA ALA A 60 -9.57 -1.84 1.40
C ALA A 60 -9.17 -2.82 0.28
N PHE A 61 -8.00 -3.46 0.46
CA PHE A 61 -7.41 -4.39 -0.49
C PHE A 61 -6.97 -5.67 0.21
N TYR A 62 -7.42 -6.83 -0.29
CA TYR A 62 -7.11 -8.14 0.31
C TYR A 62 -6.55 -9.14 -0.71
N ARG A 63 -5.30 -9.60 -0.51
CA ARG A 63 -4.59 -10.46 -1.47
C ARG A 63 -4.51 -9.82 -2.87
N CYS A 64 -4.13 -8.55 -2.89
CA CYS A 64 -3.88 -7.82 -4.12
C CYS A 64 -2.39 -7.67 -4.37
N ASP A 65 -2.01 -7.65 -5.64
CA ASP A 65 -0.64 -7.40 -6.05
C ASP A 65 -0.53 -6.00 -6.68
N MET A 66 0.44 -5.19 -6.26
CA MET A 66 0.74 -3.89 -6.86
C MET A 66 2.18 -3.90 -7.39
N LEU A 67 2.32 -3.91 -8.71
CA LEU A 67 3.59 -4.20 -9.38
C LEU A 67 3.97 -3.10 -10.38
N ALA A 68 5.07 -2.39 -10.12
CA ALA A 68 5.69 -1.50 -11.11
C ALA A 68 7.19 -1.33 -10.83
N TYR A 69 7.73 -0.17 -11.21
CA TYR A 69 9.08 0.26 -10.90
C TYR A 69 9.01 1.53 -10.05
N GLN A 70 9.14 2.71 -10.65
CA GLN A 70 9.02 3.97 -9.92
C GLN A 70 7.54 4.33 -9.70
N ASP A 71 7.19 4.81 -8.50
CA ASP A 71 5.85 5.30 -8.12
C ASP A 71 4.75 4.22 -8.15
N THR A 72 5.06 2.98 -7.74
CA THR A 72 4.14 1.82 -7.93
C THR A 72 2.74 2.02 -7.32
N LEU A 73 2.65 2.40 -6.05
CA LEU A 73 1.39 2.59 -5.34
C LEU A 73 1.30 4.02 -4.81
N TYR A 74 0.33 4.78 -5.34
CA TYR A 74 0.04 6.14 -4.89
C TYR A 74 -1.12 6.13 -3.89
N VAL A 75 -0.78 6.16 -2.59
CA VAL A 75 -1.73 6.33 -1.48
C VAL A 75 -2.05 7.83 -1.30
N HIS A 76 -2.90 8.36 -2.18
CA HIS A 76 -3.08 9.81 -2.38
C HIS A 76 -3.85 10.52 -1.24
N ALA A 77 -4.97 9.97 -0.77
CA ALA A 77 -5.82 10.65 0.22
C ALA A 77 -6.73 9.68 0.99
N LEU A 78 -7.12 10.10 2.20
CA LEU A 78 -8.08 9.46 3.11
C LEU A 78 -7.68 8.05 3.63
N ARG A 79 -8.56 7.37 4.37
CA ARG A 79 -8.19 6.15 5.12
C ARG A 79 -8.13 4.93 4.21
N GLN A 80 -7.03 4.18 4.27
CA GLN A 80 -6.80 3.02 3.40
C GLN A 80 -6.25 1.82 4.19
N PHE A 81 -6.66 0.61 3.80
CA PHE A 81 -6.24 -0.63 4.42
C PHE A 81 -5.79 -1.67 3.40
N TYR A 82 -4.60 -2.23 3.59
CA TYR A 82 -4.03 -3.26 2.73
C TYR A 82 -3.70 -4.48 3.58
N ILE A 83 -4.24 -5.65 3.25
CA ILE A 83 -3.97 -6.89 3.99
C ILE A 83 -3.60 -8.06 3.08
N ASN A 84 -2.54 -8.79 3.46
CA ASN A 84 -2.01 -9.91 2.69
C ASN A 84 -1.69 -9.56 1.22
N CYS A 85 -1.32 -8.31 0.96
CA CYS A 85 -0.96 -7.83 -0.37
C CYS A 85 0.53 -8.03 -0.67
N TYR A 86 0.88 -8.09 -1.96
CA TYR A 86 2.26 -8.07 -2.42
C TYR A 86 2.53 -6.76 -3.17
N ILE A 87 3.46 -5.94 -2.68
CA ILE A 87 3.81 -4.66 -3.30
C ILE A 87 5.29 -4.68 -3.70
N ALA A 88 5.57 -4.37 -4.96
CA ALA A 88 6.94 -4.38 -5.44
C ALA A 88 7.25 -3.29 -6.48
N GLY A 89 8.35 -2.58 -6.25
CA GLY A 89 8.84 -1.48 -7.09
C GLY A 89 10.27 -1.07 -6.76
N THR A 90 10.70 0.12 -7.19
CA THR A 90 12.09 0.59 -7.09
C THR A 90 12.21 1.89 -6.30
N VAL A 91 12.02 3.03 -6.97
CA VAL A 91 12.04 4.39 -6.39
C VAL A 91 10.63 4.80 -6.00
N ASP A 92 10.44 5.29 -4.78
CA ASP A 92 9.20 5.83 -4.21
C ASP A 92 7.96 4.96 -4.49
N PHE A 93 8.15 3.64 -4.40
CA PHE A 93 7.17 2.70 -4.91
C PHE A 93 5.93 2.55 -4.02
N ILE A 94 5.95 3.07 -2.80
CA ILE A 94 4.77 3.39 -2.02
C ILE A 94 4.95 4.85 -1.61
N PHE A 95 4.04 5.72 -2.04
CA PHE A 95 4.17 7.15 -1.83
C PHE A 95 2.82 7.85 -1.72
N GLY A 96 2.84 9.02 -1.10
CA GLY A 96 1.66 9.81 -0.77
C GLY A 96 1.73 10.32 0.67
N ASN A 97 0.74 11.11 1.07
CA ASN A 97 0.70 11.72 2.40
C ASN A 97 -0.66 11.40 3.05
N VAL A 98 -0.77 10.19 3.60
CA VAL A 98 -2.07 9.67 4.01
C VAL A 98 -2.01 8.62 5.12
N ALA A 99 -3.13 8.43 5.82
CA ALA A 99 -3.34 7.35 6.76
C ALA A 99 -3.63 6.01 6.04
N ALA A 100 -2.57 5.26 5.74
CA ALA A 100 -2.65 3.90 5.19
C ALA A 100 -2.02 2.89 6.16
N VAL A 101 -2.68 1.74 6.35
CA VAL A 101 -2.11 0.62 7.13
C VAL A 101 -1.90 -0.60 6.24
N PHE A 102 -0.70 -1.17 6.29
CA PHE A 102 -0.31 -2.40 5.59
C PHE A 102 -0.12 -3.52 6.61
N GLN A 103 -1.04 -4.48 6.64
CA GLN A 103 -1.02 -5.60 7.59
C GLN A 103 -0.72 -6.91 6.86
N ASN A 104 0.24 -7.69 7.36
CA ASN A 104 0.65 -8.96 6.76
C ASN A 104 0.98 -8.86 5.25
N CYS A 105 1.42 -7.69 4.80
CA CYS A 105 1.78 -7.45 3.41
C CYS A 105 3.25 -7.82 3.19
N ASN A 106 3.56 -8.25 1.98
CA ASN A 106 4.92 -8.47 1.56
C ASN A 106 5.39 -7.32 0.64
N ILE A 107 6.39 -6.55 1.09
CA ILE A 107 6.86 -5.32 0.45
C ILE A 107 8.30 -5.53 -0.04
N HIS A 108 8.49 -5.66 -1.35
CA HIS A 108 9.78 -6.02 -1.95
C HIS A 108 10.32 -4.92 -2.86
N ALA A 109 11.48 -4.36 -2.50
CA ALA A 109 12.26 -3.54 -3.41
C ALA A 109 12.86 -4.40 -4.54
N ARG A 110 12.73 -3.94 -5.79
CA ARG A 110 13.26 -4.57 -7.01
C ARG A 110 14.59 -3.94 -7.40
N ARG A 111 15.35 -4.59 -8.29
CA ARG A 111 16.60 -4.02 -8.81
C ARG A 111 16.29 -2.78 -9.67
N PRO A 112 16.81 -1.57 -9.32
CA PRO A 112 16.65 -0.38 -10.15
C PRO A 112 17.64 -0.36 -11.32
N ASN A 113 17.53 0.63 -12.20
CA ASN A 113 18.55 0.85 -13.22
C ASN A 113 19.89 1.29 -12.60
N PRO A 114 21.04 1.06 -13.27
CA PRO A 114 22.32 1.63 -12.85
C PRO A 114 22.20 3.15 -12.63
N GLY A 115 22.65 3.63 -11.46
CA GLY A 115 22.57 5.05 -11.08
C GLY A 115 21.28 5.48 -10.39
N GLN A 116 20.26 4.63 -10.33
CA GLN A 116 19.07 4.84 -9.49
C GLN A 116 19.24 4.12 -8.14
N ARG A 117 18.79 4.75 -7.06
CA ARG A 117 18.75 4.14 -5.72
C ARG A 117 17.30 3.81 -5.39
N ASN A 118 17.06 2.63 -4.82
CA ASN A 118 15.78 2.36 -4.18
C ASN A 118 15.73 3.24 -2.93
N MET A 119 14.93 4.29 -3.01
CA MET A 119 14.52 5.12 -1.89
C MET A 119 13.01 4.99 -1.89
N SER A 120 12.42 4.68 -0.75
CA SER A 120 10.98 4.73 -0.58
C SER A 120 10.73 5.72 0.53
N ASP A 121 10.24 6.90 0.18
CA ASP A 121 9.75 7.88 1.16
C ASP A 121 8.44 7.36 1.77
N ILE A 122 8.59 6.46 2.74
CA ILE A 122 7.51 5.96 3.61
C ILE A 122 7.43 6.79 4.91
N SER A 123 8.16 7.91 4.97
CA SER A 123 8.41 8.70 6.20
C SER A 123 7.16 9.16 6.94
N ASP A 124 6.02 9.27 6.25
CA ASP A 124 4.77 9.79 6.82
C ASP A 124 3.71 8.68 7.03
N VAL A 125 3.96 7.47 6.49
CA VAL A 125 3.05 6.31 6.57
C VAL A 125 3.55 5.25 7.56
N VAL A 126 4.85 5.22 7.85
CA VAL A 126 5.44 4.37 8.88
C VAL A 126 6.23 5.24 9.85
N HIS A 127 5.82 5.21 11.13
CA HIS A 127 6.57 5.84 12.22
C HIS A 127 8.05 5.39 12.19
N PRO A 128 9.04 6.23 12.55
CA PRO A 128 10.46 5.87 12.56
C PRO A 128 10.83 4.61 13.38
N ALA A 129 9.89 4.05 14.15
CA ALA A 129 10.01 2.75 14.81
C ALA A 129 9.74 1.52 13.91
N GLY A 130 9.28 1.70 12.67
CA GLY A 130 8.74 0.63 11.83
C GLY A 130 9.75 -0.15 10.97
N TRP A 131 11.05 0.05 11.19
CA TRP A 131 12.09 -0.86 10.69
C TRP A 131 13.01 -1.25 11.86
N PHE A 132 12.90 -2.49 12.31
CA PHE A 132 13.96 -3.13 13.09
C PHE A 132 14.14 -4.54 12.54
N GLU A 133 15.37 -4.87 12.12
CA GLU A 133 15.76 -6.27 11.94
C GLU A 133 15.62 -6.98 13.30
N TRP A 134 14.88 -8.08 13.33
CA TRP A 134 14.69 -8.88 14.53
C TRP A 134 15.85 -9.86 14.68
N ASP A 135 16.61 -9.75 15.77
CA ASP A 135 17.66 -10.70 16.19
C ASP A 135 17.35 -11.28 17.58
N GLY A 136 16.91 -12.54 17.63
CA GLY A 136 16.75 -13.32 18.86
C GLY A 136 15.70 -12.79 19.86
N ASP A 137 15.96 -12.99 21.14
CA ASP A 137 15.14 -12.67 22.32
C ASP A 137 15.45 -11.28 22.92
N PHE A 138 16.24 -10.48 22.23
CA PHE A 138 16.52 -9.09 22.58
C PHE A 138 15.25 -8.24 22.41
N ALA A 139 14.87 -7.49 23.47
CA ALA A 139 13.77 -6.50 23.54
C ALA A 139 12.45 -6.93 24.23
N LEU A 140 12.30 -8.12 24.81
CA LEU A 140 11.04 -8.56 25.44
C LEU A 140 10.50 -7.60 26.54
N ASP A 141 11.38 -6.94 27.30
CA ASP A 141 10.98 -5.94 28.31
C ASP A 141 10.71 -4.54 27.72
N THR A 142 11.35 -4.20 26.58
CA THR A 142 11.09 -2.94 25.85
C THR A 142 9.89 -3.04 24.90
N LEU A 143 9.37 -4.25 24.68
CA LEU A 143 8.20 -4.52 23.84
C LEU A 143 6.96 -3.80 24.37
N PHE A 144 6.82 -3.65 25.69
CA PHE A 144 5.72 -2.89 26.32
C PHE A 144 5.79 -1.38 25.99
N TYR A 145 6.99 -0.80 26.00
CA TYR A 145 7.20 0.62 25.67
C TYR A 145 6.94 0.87 24.19
N ARG A 146 7.50 0.02 23.30
CA ARG A 146 7.22 0.08 21.85
C ARG A 146 5.75 -0.19 21.54
N LYS A 147 5.07 -1.08 22.28
CA LYS A 147 3.65 -1.36 22.10
C LYS A 147 2.79 -0.12 22.34
N LEU A 148 3.12 0.70 23.34
CA LEU A 148 2.43 1.97 23.62
C LEU A 148 2.70 3.02 22.55
N GLU A 149 3.96 3.17 22.12
CA GLU A 149 4.33 4.12 21.05
C GLU A 149 3.77 3.73 19.68
N ALA A 150 3.58 2.43 19.44
CA ALA A 150 3.00 1.91 18.21
C ALA A 150 1.46 1.80 18.24
N GLN A 151 0.81 1.91 19.41
CA GLN A 151 -0.66 1.89 19.52
C GLN A 151 -1.37 2.89 18.59
N PRO A 152 -0.90 4.14 18.44
CA PRO A 152 -1.54 5.12 17.54
C PRO A 152 -1.50 4.72 16.07
N PHE A 153 -0.56 3.86 15.66
CA PHE A 153 -0.36 3.40 14.29
C PHE A 153 -1.07 2.07 13.98
N THR A 154 -1.85 1.57 14.93
CA THR A 154 -2.66 0.37 14.73
C THR A 154 -3.88 0.64 13.86
N VAL A 155 -4.45 -0.41 13.27
CA VAL A 155 -5.67 -0.33 12.45
C VAL A 155 -6.82 0.34 13.21
N GLY A 156 -6.99 0.03 14.49
CA GLY A 156 -8.04 0.61 15.33
C GLY A 156 -7.86 2.10 15.58
N SER A 157 -6.63 2.53 15.89
CA SER A 157 -6.35 3.93 16.25
C SER A 157 -6.11 4.83 15.04
N PHE A 158 -5.32 4.38 14.07
CA PHE A 158 -4.81 5.22 12.98
C PHE A 158 -5.85 5.49 11.89
N ILE A 159 -6.66 4.47 11.57
CA ILE A 159 -7.66 4.52 10.48
C ILE A 159 -9.08 4.25 10.98
N ALA A 160 -9.30 4.30 12.30
CA ALA A 160 -10.60 4.02 12.93
C ALA A 160 -11.22 2.69 12.48
N GLY A 161 -10.39 1.65 12.25
CA GLY A 161 -10.77 0.44 11.51
C GLY A 161 -11.95 -0.34 12.12
N SER A 162 -12.20 -0.22 13.42
CA SER A 162 -13.34 -0.85 14.09
C SER A 162 -14.69 -0.38 13.57
N SER A 163 -14.75 0.84 13.02
CA SER A 163 -16.00 1.44 12.51
C SER A 163 -16.42 0.96 11.12
N TRP A 164 -15.51 0.38 10.33
CA TRP A 164 -15.77 0.12 8.91
C TRP A 164 -15.19 -1.20 8.37
N LEU A 165 -14.09 -1.72 8.92
CA LEU A 165 -13.49 -2.94 8.36
C LEU A 165 -14.37 -4.19 8.55
N GLY A 166 -15.22 -4.20 9.59
CA GLY A 166 -16.15 -5.30 9.85
C GLY A 166 -17.15 -5.55 8.71
N SER A 167 -17.54 -4.52 7.96
CA SER A 167 -18.47 -4.67 6.82
C SER A 167 -17.79 -5.12 5.53
N THR A 168 -16.46 -5.06 5.45
CA THR A 168 -15.70 -5.42 4.23
C THR A 168 -15.62 -6.93 3.99
N GLY A 169 -15.77 -7.73 5.06
CA GLY A 169 -15.55 -9.19 5.02
C GLY A 169 -14.07 -9.59 4.85
N PHE A 170 -13.13 -8.65 4.92
CA PHE A 170 -11.69 -8.94 4.90
C PHE A 170 -11.17 -9.21 6.32
N PRO A 171 -10.12 -10.05 6.47
CA PRO A 171 -9.48 -10.20 7.76
C PRO A 171 -8.81 -8.89 8.18
N PHE A 172 -8.76 -8.61 9.49
CA PHE A 172 -8.01 -7.51 10.07
C PHE A 172 -7.71 -7.78 11.54
N SER A 173 -6.62 -7.21 12.06
CA SER A 173 -6.37 -7.06 13.50
C SER A 173 -6.34 -5.58 13.85
N LEU A 174 -7.11 -5.19 14.87
CA LEU A 174 -7.25 -3.79 15.29
C LEU A 174 -6.02 -3.25 16.03
N GLY A 175 -5.18 -4.11 16.58
CA GLY A 175 -4.09 -3.72 17.49
C GLY A 175 -2.83 -4.58 17.35
N LEU A 176 -1.94 -4.42 18.32
CA LEU A 176 -0.68 -5.18 18.49
C LEU A 176 -0.86 -6.43 19.33
#